data_AF-A0A537AB09-F1
#
_entry.id   AF-A0A537AB09-F1
#
_cell.length_a   1.000
_cell.length_b   1.000
_cell.length_c   1.000
_cell.angle_alpha   90.00
_cell.angle_beta   90.00
_cell.angle_gamma   90.00
#
_symmetry.space_group_name_H-M   'P 1'
#
loop_
_entity.id
_entity.type
_entity.pdbx_description
1 polymer ?
#
loop_
_entity_poly.entity_id
_entity_poly.type
_entity_poly.pdbx_seq_one_letter_code
_entity_poly.pdbx_strand_id
1 'polypeptide(L)'
;ERAVILSPGPSLQVPLGELQPAAAQANEPTAAATTLADAEKEHILGVLRDTGWVVGGPEGAASRLGLRRSTLQWKMKKLGISRSG
;
A
#
# COMPACT_ATOMS: atom_id res chain seq x y z
N GLU A 1 5.13 20.67 -29.00
CA GLU A 1 6.47 20.15 -28.61
C GLU A 1 6.48 18.64 -28.79
N ARG A 2 7.58 18.01 -29.24
CA ARG A 2 7.70 16.54 -29.41
C ARG A 2 9.09 16.12 -28.92
N ALA A 3 9.16 15.19 -27.97
CA ALA A 3 10.40 14.55 -27.53
C ALA A 3 10.58 13.19 -28.21
N VAL A 4 11.82 12.80 -28.52
CA VAL A 4 12.18 11.54 -29.17
C VAL A 4 13.30 10.88 -28.38
N ILE A 5 13.16 9.58 -28.10
CA ILE A 5 14.21 8.78 -27.44
C ILE A 5 15.00 8.07 -28.52
N LEU A 6 16.30 8.34 -28.57
CA LEU A 6 17.23 7.68 -29.50
C LEU A 6 17.92 6.53 -28.76
N SER A 7 17.63 5.28 -29.15
CA SER A 7 18.37 4.10 -28.69
C SER A 7 19.33 3.62 -29.81
N PRO A 8 20.56 3.19 -29.48
CA PRO A 8 21.55 2.75 -30.46
C PRO A 8 21.27 1.37 -31.07
N GLY A 9 20.21 0.69 -30.64
CA GLY A 9 19.83 -0.65 -31.10
C GLY A 9 18.34 -0.95 -30.95
N PRO A 10 17.91 -2.18 -31.27
CA PRO A 10 16.51 -2.61 -31.24
C PRO A 10 15.95 -2.73 -29.81
N SER A 11 16.82 -2.70 -28.80
CA SER A 11 16.46 -2.71 -27.39
C SER A 11 16.81 -1.39 -26.73
N LEU A 12 15.89 -0.89 -25.91
CA LEU A 12 16.11 0.28 -25.06
C LEU A 12 16.95 -0.15 -23.85
N GLN A 13 18.20 0.32 -23.78
CA GLN A 13 19.06 0.14 -22.63
C GLN A 13 18.98 1.39 -21.76
N VAL A 14 18.25 1.30 -20.65
CA VAL A 14 18.17 2.37 -19.65
C VAL A 14 19.30 2.16 -18.64
N PRO A 15 20.27 3.10 -18.52
CA PRO A 15 21.28 3.01 -17.47
C PRO A 15 20.60 3.20 -16.11
N LEU A 16 20.44 2.09 -15.38
CA LEU A 16 19.76 2.05 -14.09
C LEU A 16 20.40 3.00 -13.05
N GLY A 17 21.67 3.38 -13.24
CA GLY A 17 22.40 4.31 -12.37
C GLY A 17 21.99 5.77 -12.50
N GLU A 18 21.29 6.17 -13.57
CA GLU A 18 20.84 7.55 -13.80
C GLU A 18 19.34 7.76 -13.52
N LEU A 19 18.62 6.68 -13.21
CA LEU A 19 17.25 6.76 -12.70
C LEU A 19 17.30 7.28 -11.27
N GLN A 20 17.37 8.60 -11.12
CA GLN A 20 17.14 9.24 -9.85
C GLN A 20 15.71 8.89 -9.42
N PRO A 21 15.50 8.08 -8.37
CA PRO A 21 14.15 7.77 -7.92
C PRO A 21 13.52 9.09 -7.51
N ALA A 22 12.52 9.54 -8.27
CA ALA A 22 11.69 10.65 -7.89
C ALA A 22 11.09 10.30 -6.51
N ALA A 23 11.68 10.89 -5.47
CA ALA A 23 11.24 10.88 -4.08
C ALA A 23 10.53 9.61 -3.61
N ALA A 24 11.30 8.70 -2.99
CA ALA A 24 10.91 7.81 -1.89
C ALA A 24 9.41 7.81 -1.50
N GLN A 25 8.55 7.28 -2.37
CA GLN A 25 7.47 6.42 -1.95
C GLN A 25 7.99 5.04 -2.22
N ALA A 26 8.70 4.50 -1.24
CA ALA A 26 8.93 3.07 -1.17
C ALA A 26 7.56 2.39 -1.05
N ASN A 27 6.85 2.26 -2.17
CA ASN A 27 6.27 0.97 -2.50
C ASN A 27 7.47 0.06 -2.71
N GLU A 28 8.08 -0.37 -1.60
CA GLU A 28 8.62 -1.72 -1.54
C GLU A 28 7.64 -2.60 -2.31
N PRO A 29 8.08 -3.44 -3.26
CA PRO A 29 7.20 -4.46 -3.79
C PRO A 29 6.79 -5.26 -2.55
N THR A 30 5.59 -4.97 -2.04
CA THR A 30 5.06 -5.67 -0.89
C THR A 30 5.12 -7.11 -1.30
N ALA A 31 5.98 -7.88 -0.62
CA ALA A 31 6.26 -9.26 -0.97
C ALA A 31 4.92 -9.90 -1.28
N ALA A 32 4.69 -10.25 -2.56
CA ALA A 32 3.35 -10.50 -3.09
C ALA A 32 2.59 -11.34 -2.07
N ALA A 33 1.52 -10.77 -1.50
CA ALA A 33 0.88 -11.29 -0.29
C ALA A 33 0.87 -12.83 -0.30
N THR A 34 1.72 -13.42 0.53
CA THR A 34 2.04 -14.85 0.41
C THR A 34 0.90 -15.73 0.93
N THR A 35 0.04 -15.14 1.75
CA THR A 35 -1.10 -15.78 2.37
C THR A 35 -2.32 -14.87 2.36
N LEU A 36 -3.51 -15.46 2.56
CA LEU A 36 -4.75 -14.71 2.75
C LEU A 36 -4.67 -13.74 3.95
N ALA A 37 -3.92 -14.12 4.99
CA ALA A 37 -3.72 -13.27 6.16
C ALA A 37 -2.90 -12.02 5.83
N ASP A 38 -1.92 -12.15 4.93
CA ASP A 38 -1.10 -11.01 4.47
C ASP A 38 -1.95 -10.04 3.65
N ALA A 39 -2.72 -10.57 2.69
CA ALA A 39 -3.63 -9.76 1.87
C ALA A 39 -4.69 -9.04 2.72
N GLU A 40 -5.26 -9.74 3.71
CA GLU A 40 -6.21 -9.14 4.66
C GLU A 40 -5.54 -8.02 5.48
N LYS A 41 -4.32 -8.25 5.97
CA LYS A 41 -3.56 -7.27 6.74
C LYS A 41 -3.25 -6.02 5.93
N GLU A 42 -2.76 -6.18 4.71
CA GLU A 42 -2.48 -5.09 3.79
C GLU A 42 -3.73 -4.27 3.47
N HIS A 43 -4.86 -4.94 3.21
CA HIS A 43 -6.11 -4.27 2.92
C HIS A 43 -6.61 -3.45 4.12
N ILE A 44 -6.58 -4.02 5.33
CA ILE A 44 -6.95 -3.30 6.56
C ILE A 44 -6.01 -2.11 6.79
N LEU A 45 -4.70 -2.26 6.56
CA LEU A 45 -3.73 -1.17 6.68
C LEU A 45 -3.96 -0.06 5.66
N GLY A 46 -4.33 -0.39 4.42
CA GLY A 46 -4.73 0.59 3.40
C GLY A 46 -5.88 1.45 3.89
N VAL A 47 -6.98 0.82 4.28
CA VAL A 47 -8.17 1.55 4.74
C VAL A 47 -7.91 2.35 6.03
N LEU A 48 -7.12 1.82 6.96
CA LEU A 48 -6.72 2.57 8.16
C LEU A 48 -5.91 3.83 7.80
N ARG A 49 -5.01 3.77 6.81
CA ARG A 49 -4.28 4.96 6.34
C ARG A 49 -5.22 5.97 5.70
N ASP A 50 -6.11 5.53 4.83
CA ASP A 50 -7.07 6.39 4.10
C ASP A 50 -8.06 7.09 5.04
N THR A 51 -8.32 6.50 6.21
CA THR A 51 -9.20 7.05 7.24
C THR A 51 -8.45 7.78 8.35
N GLY A 52 -7.13 7.97 8.23
CA GLY A 52 -6.33 8.64 9.27
C GLY A 52 -6.32 7.89 10.60
N TRP A 53 -6.38 6.56 10.56
CA TRP A 53 -6.47 5.64 11.70
C TRP A 53 -7.79 5.73 12.50
N VAL A 54 -8.85 6.30 11.92
CA VAL A 54 -10.18 6.34 12.54
C VAL A 54 -10.87 4.98 12.37
N VAL A 55 -10.97 4.21 13.46
CA VAL A 55 -11.53 2.85 13.42
C VAL A 55 -13.06 2.81 13.33
N GLY A 56 -13.76 3.76 13.95
CA GLY A 56 -15.22 3.77 14.07
C GLY A 56 -15.88 5.04 13.52
N GLY A 57 -17.22 5.02 13.43
CA GLY A 57 -18.01 6.09 12.83
C GLY A 57 -18.40 5.80 11.38
N PRO A 58 -19.29 6.62 10.78
CA PRO A 58 -19.80 6.38 9.42
C PRO A 58 -18.69 6.36 8.36
N GLU A 59 -17.67 7.22 8.52
CA GLU A 59 -16.50 7.29 7.64
C GLU A 59 -15.28 6.50 8.14
N GLY A 60 -15.42 5.79 9.26
CA GLY A 60 -14.33 5.02 9.86
C GLY A 60 -13.99 3.75 9.09
N ALA A 61 -12.81 3.21 9.35
CA ALA A 61 -12.29 2.02 8.68
C ALA A 61 -13.24 0.82 8.75
N ALA A 62 -13.91 0.61 9.89
CA ALA A 62 -14.87 -0.48 10.03
C ALA A 62 -16.04 -0.35 9.05
N SER A 63 -16.59 0.85 8.90
CA SER A 63 -17.70 1.12 7.99
C SER A 63 -17.28 0.98 6.52
N ARG A 64 -16.08 1.47 6.17
CA ARG A 64 -15.51 1.30 4.81
C ARG A 64 -15.23 -0.16 4.45
N LEU A 65 -14.85 -0.98 5.43
CA LEU A 65 -14.66 -2.42 5.28
C LEU A 65 -15.97 -3.22 5.37
N GLY A 66 -17.11 -2.59 5.66
CA GLY A 66 -18.39 -3.28 5.87
C GLY A 66 -18.42 -4.16 7.12
N LEU A 67 -17.59 -3.85 8.12
CA LEU A 67 -17.44 -4.63 9.36
C LEU A 67 -18.00 -3.88 10.57
N ARG A 68 -18.40 -4.63 11.60
CA ARG A 68 -18.60 -4.05 12.93
C ARG A 68 -17.26 -3.57 13.48
N ARG A 69 -17.27 -2.45 14.21
CA ARG A 69 -16.08 -1.90 14.88
C ARG A 69 -15.34 -2.95 15.73
N SER A 70 -16.07 -3.73 16.53
CA SER A 70 -15.49 -4.78 17.39
C SER A 70 -14.82 -5.90 16.57
N THR A 71 -15.39 -6.25 15.42
CA THR A 71 -14.81 -7.23 14.50
C THR A 71 -13.50 -6.72 13.92
N LEU A 72 -13.45 -5.45 13.47
CA LEU A 72 -12.21 -4.85 12.97
C LEU A 72 -11.14 -4.81 14.06
N GLN A 73 -11.49 -4.40 15.28
CA GLN A 73 -10.56 -4.40 16.42
C GLN A 73 -9.99 -5.78 16.73
N TRP A 74 -10.81 -6.83 16.69
CA TRP A 74 -10.35 -8.20 16.88
C TRP A 74 -9.40 -8.64 15.75
N LYS A 75 -9.73 -8.33 14.48
CA LYS A 75 -8.87 -8.63 13.33
C LYS A 75 -7.53 -7.90 13.42
N MET A 76 -7.54 -6.62 13.81
CA MET A 76 -6.33 -5.84 14.02
C MET A 76 -5.43 -6.50 15.08
N LYS A 77 -6.00 -6.93 16.22
CA LYS A 77 -5.24 -7.67 17.24
C LYS A 77 -4.69 -9.00 16.71
N LYS A 78 -5.50 -9.76 15.98
CA LYS A 78 -5.12 -11.07 15.42
C LYS A 78 -3.99 -10.95 14.39
N LEU A 79 -3.99 -9.90 13.58
CA LEU A 79 -3.02 -9.66 12.50
C LEU A 79 -1.83 -8.78 12.94
N GLY A 80 -1.77 -8.42 14.22
CA GLY A 80 -0.71 -7.58 14.77
C GLY A 80 -0.68 -6.17 14.17
N ILE A 81 -1.84 -5.59 13.89
CA ILE A 81 -1.99 -4.23 13.37
C ILE A 81 -2.13 -3.27 14.54
N SER A 82 -1.17 -2.36 14.65
CA SER A 82 -1.16 -1.27 15.62
C SER A 82 -0.65 0.00 14.95
N ARG A 83 -1.07 1.16 15.47
CA ARG A 83 -0.49 2.45 15.09
C ARG A 83 0.86 2.55 15.80
N SER A 84 1.95 2.41 15.06
CA SER A 84 3.25 2.89 15.53
C SER A 84 3.18 4.41 15.65
N GLY A 85 3.37 4.92 16.86
CA GLY A 85 3.48 6.35 17.13
C GLY A 85 4.76 6.93 16.56
#